data_AF-A0A5C6DYV6-F1
#
_entry.id   AF-A0A5C6DYV6-F1
#
_cell.length_a   1.000
_cell.length_b   1.000
_cell.length_c   1.000
_cell.angle_alpha   90.00
_cell.angle_beta   90.00
_cell.angle_gamma   90.00
#
_symmetry.space_group_name_H-M   'P 1'
#
loop_
_entity.id
_entity.type
_entity.pdbx_description
1 polymer ?
#
loop_
_entity_poly.entity_id
_entity_poly.type
_entity_poly.pdbx_seq_one_letter_code
_entity_poly.pdbx_strand_id
1 'polypeptide(L)'
;MLTNIQLIKKHVIAKDTMAFHFSKPEGFDFRAGQFADFTLLDPPETDDEGNTRCFSLVDAPYEPDLVIATRMRDSAFKRVLRELPLGTEIKMDGAYGDFTLHKTESTPAVFMIGGIGVTPVRSMIAQATHDKTTHQITLLHSSSTPDELPFVDDFEQLTKDNQKFRYVAVASDSAPDDWRGERGRIDAEMVKKYVSDRDRPIYYLSGPPSMVKAMRQLLVGMKVNEDNIRSEEFSGY
;
A
#
# COMPACT_ATOMS: atom_id res chain seq x y z
N MET A 1 -7.31 -16.71 10.20
CA MET A 1 -7.23 -18.12 9.76
C MET A 1 -5.77 -18.47 9.78
N LEU A 2 -5.41 -19.50 10.54
CA LEU A 2 -4.04 -19.90 10.73
C LEU A 2 -3.63 -20.93 9.68
N THR A 3 -2.61 -20.65 8.89
CA THR A 3 -2.17 -21.53 7.81
C THR A 3 -0.68 -21.41 7.55
N ASN A 4 -0.10 -22.47 7.00
CA ASN A 4 1.26 -22.46 6.51
C ASN A 4 1.28 -22.05 5.04
N ILE A 5 2.27 -21.24 4.66
CA ILE A 5 2.48 -20.74 3.31
C ILE A 5 3.99 -20.79 2.99
N GLN A 6 4.34 -20.96 1.72
CA GLN A 6 5.74 -21.09 1.29
C GLN A 6 6.19 -19.85 0.54
N LEU A 7 7.40 -19.36 0.82
CA LEU A 7 8.01 -18.27 0.06
C LEU A 7 8.37 -18.76 -1.34
N ILE A 8 7.71 -18.24 -2.38
CA ILE A 8 7.90 -18.68 -3.78
C ILE A 8 8.74 -17.70 -4.60
N LYS A 9 8.75 -16.41 -4.24
CA LYS A 9 9.56 -15.39 -4.92
C LYS A 9 9.86 -14.23 -3.97
N LYS A 10 11.03 -13.61 -4.13
CA LYS A 10 11.39 -12.34 -3.49
C LYS A 10 12.17 -11.47 -4.47
N HIS A 11 11.92 -10.16 -4.47
CA HIS A 11 12.61 -9.23 -5.36
C HIS A 11 12.53 -7.79 -4.85
N VAL A 12 13.47 -6.96 -5.29
CA VAL A 12 13.48 -5.52 -5.02
C VAL A 12 12.44 -4.85 -5.93
N ILE A 13 11.63 -3.95 -5.35
CA ILE A 13 10.55 -3.23 -6.06
C ILE A 13 10.75 -1.71 -6.07
N ALA A 14 11.60 -1.20 -5.19
CA ALA A 14 12.05 0.19 -5.10
C ALA A 14 13.30 0.22 -4.21
N LYS A 15 13.96 1.38 -4.12
CA LYS A 15 15.08 1.59 -3.21
C LYS A 15 14.70 1.18 -1.78
N ASP A 16 15.55 0.36 -1.19
CA ASP A 16 15.38 -0.23 0.15
C ASP A 16 14.03 -0.93 0.37
N THR A 17 13.35 -1.39 -0.68
CA THR A 17 12.00 -1.96 -0.57
C THR A 17 11.90 -3.27 -1.37
N MET A 18 11.39 -4.31 -0.73
CA MET A 18 11.25 -5.64 -1.33
C MET A 18 9.82 -6.16 -1.24
N ALA A 19 9.43 -6.93 -2.25
CA ALA A 19 8.22 -7.75 -2.24
C ALA A 19 8.58 -9.24 -2.05
N PHE A 20 7.75 -9.92 -1.27
CA PHE A 20 7.83 -11.35 -0.96
C PHE A 20 6.50 -11.98 -1.33
N HIS A 21 6.56 -12.98 -2.21
CA HIS A 21 5.41 -13.72 -2.69
C HIS A 21 5.38 -15.07 -2.00
N PHE A 22 4.21 -15.45 -1.54
CA PHE A 22 3.93 -16.71 -0.89
C PHE A 22 2.84 -17.47 -1.63
N SER A 23 2.85 -18.80 -1.49
CA SER A 23 1.76 -19.64 -1.96
C SER A 23 0.44 -19.22 -1.29
N LYS A 24 -0.60 -18.98 -2.10
CA LYS A 24 -1.95 -18.70 -1.59
C LYS A 24 -2.66 -20.02 -1.24
N PRO A 25 -3.13 -20.20 0.01
CA PRO A 25 -3.90 -21.39 0.39
C PRO A 25 -5.17 -21.51 -0.46
N GLU A 26 -5.53 -22.74 -0.81
CA GLU A 26 -6.77 -23.00 -1.55
C GLU A 26 -7.99 -22.50 -0.76
N GLY A 27 -8.88 -21.76 -1.43
CA GLY A 27 -10.07 -21.19 -0.81
C GLY A 27 -9.80 -20.04 0.17
N PHE A 28 -8.57 -19.54 0.27
CA PHE A 28 -8.30 -18.34 1.06
C PHE A 28 -8.91 -17.11 0.40
N ASP A 29 -9.88 -16.52 1.08
CA ASP A 29 -10.59 -15.32 0.66
C ASP A 29 -10.30 -14.18 1.65
N PHE A 30 -10.23 -12.96 1.14
CA PHE A 30 -10.01 -11.75 1.91
C PHE A 30 -10.57 -10.53 1.15
N ARG A 31 -10.67 -9.39 1.83
CA ARG A 31 -11.06 -8.13 1.18
C ARG A 31 -9.82 -7.33 0.83
N ALA A 32 -9.79 -6.79 -0.38
CA ALA A 32 -8.72 -5.92 -0.84
C ALA A 32 -8.46 -4.77 0.16
N GLY A 33 -7.21 -4.65 0.61
CA GLY A 33 -6.78 -3.71 1.65
C GLY A 33 -6.55 -4.30 3.04
N GLN A 34 -6.91 -5.57 3.26
CA GLN A 34 -6.65 -6.25 4.53
C GLN A 34 -5.17 -6.60 4.75
N PHE A 35 -4.84 -6.93 5.99
CA PHE A 35 -3.51 -7.36 6.43
C PHE A 35 -3.55 -8.74 7.08
N ALA A 36 -2.37 -9.34 7.29
CA ALA A 36 -2.22 -10.57 8.05
C ALA A 36 -0.93 -10.52 8.88
N ASP A 37 -0.87 -11.36 9.92
CA ASP A 37 0.33 -11.62 10.70
C ASP A 37 1.14 -12.73 10.04
N PHE A 38 2.44 -12.53 9.92
CA PHE A 38 3.39 -13.46 9.32
C PHE A 38 4.45 -13.84 10.36
N THR A 39 4.54 -15.13 10.67
CA THR A 39 5.46 -15.66 11.69
C THR A 39 6.53 -16.54 11.06
N LEU A 40 7.80 -16.22 11.32
CA LEU A 40 8.94 -17.08 11.02
C LEU A 40 9.00 -18.19 12.07
N LEU A 41 8.96 -19.46 11.65
CA LEU A 41 8.77 -20.59 12.57
C LEU A 41 9.96 -20.86 13.50
N ASP A 42 11.19 -20.79 12.98
CA ASP A 42 12.44 -21.00 13.72
C ASP A 42 13.55 -20.10 13.16
N PRO A 43 13.45 -18.76 13.35
CA PRO A 43 14.42 -17.84 12.78
C PRO A 43 15.74 -17.90 13.56
N PRO A 44 16.91 -17.77 12.89
CA PRO A 44 18.22 -17.79 13.56
C PRO A 44 18.45 -16.58 14.48
N GLU A 45 17.64 -15.53 14.36
CA GLU A 45 17.65 -14.35 15.21
C GLU A 45 16.24 -13.79 15.40
N THR A 46 16.03 -13.08 16.51
CA THR A 46 14.80 -12.31 16.81
C THR A 46 15.18 -11.00 17.52
N ASP A 47 14.22 -10.09 17.63
CA ASP A 47 14.32 -8.84 18.39
C ASP A 47 13.13 -8.72 19.38
N ASP A 48 13.00 -7.59 20.08
CA ASP A 48 11.97 -7.39 21.12
C ASP A 48 10.52 -7.49 20.58
N GLU A 49 10.33 -7.29 19.27
CA GLU A 49 9.03 -7.46 18.59
C GLU A 49 8.77 -8.93 18.19
N GLY A 50 9.71 -9.83 18.44
CA GLY A 50 9.59 -11.28 18.22
C GLY A 50 9.71 -11.70 16.76
N ASN A 51 9.20 -12.89 16.46
CA ASN A 51 9.28 -13.53 15.14
C ASN A 51 8.02 -13.34 14.28
N THR A 52 7.09 -12.49 14.70
CA THR A 52 5.83 -12.22 14.00
C THR A 52 5.76 -10.75 13.60
N ARG A 53 5.33 -10.46 12.38
CA ARG A 53 5.06 -9.09 11.90
C ARG A 53 3.77 -9.02 11.11
N CYS A 54 3.08 -7.91 11.26
CA CYS A 54 1.88 -7.58 10.51
C CYS A 54 2.25 -6.90 9.17
N PHE A 55 1.65 -7.36 8.08
CA PHE A 55 1.80 -6.76 6.76
C PHE A 55 0.46 -6.71 6.02
N SER A 56 0.16 -5.59 5.38
CA SER A 56 -0.94 -5.52 4.40
C SER A 56 -0.65 -6.44 3.21
N LEU A 57 -1.72 -7.04 2.70
CA LEU A 57 -1.68 -7.81 1.46
C LEU A 57 -1.64 -6.85 0.28
N VAL A 58 -0.63 -7.02 -0.57
CA VAL A 58 -0.39 -6.23 -1.79
C VAL A 58 -1.27 -6.72 -2.93
N ASP A 59 -1.48 -8.04 -3.00
CA ASP A 59 -2.30 -8.68 -3.99
C ASP A 59 -3.79 -8.38 -3.78
N ALA A 60 -4.53 -8.32 -4.88
CA ALA A 60 -5.97 -8.36 -4.87
C ALA A 60 -6.47 -9.79 -4.64
N PRO A 61 -7.65 -9.99 -4.03
CA PRO A 61 -8.22 -11.31 -3.77
C PRO A 61 -8.27 -12.27 -4.98
N TYR A 62 -8.42 -11.77 -6.21
CA TYR A 62 -8.44 -12.62 -7.41
C TYR A 62 -7.05 -13.08 -7.89
N GLU A 63 -5.97 -12.47 -7.39
CA GLU A 63 -4.62 -12.80 -7.82
C GLU A 63 -4.11 -14.10 -7.16
N PRO A 64 -3.20 -14.82 -7.84
CA PRO A 64 -2.86 -16.20 -7.47
C PRO A 64 -1.89 -16.32 -6.29
N ASP A 65 -1.11 -15.29 -6.00
CA ASP A 65 -0.08 -15.28 -4.96
C ASP A 65 -0.53 -14.42 -3.78
N LEU A 66 -0.06 -14.75 -2.57
CA LEU A 66 -0.10 -13.83 -1.43
C LEU A 66 1.17 -12.99 -1.42
N VAL A 67 1.04 -11.67 -1.46
CA VAL A 67 2.19 -10.77 -1.59
C VAL A 67 2.22 -9.79 -0.42
N ILE A 68 3.36 -9.73 0.24
CA ILE A 68 3.68 -8.64 1.17
C ILE A 68 4.83 -7.81 0.59
N ALA A 69 4.88 -6.54 0.95
CA ALA A 69 6.05 -5.72 0.67
C ALA A 69 6.40 -4.87 1.88
N THR A 70 7.71 -4.65 2.06
CA THR A 70 8.21 -3.89 3.20
C THR A 70 9.45 -3.09 2.83
N ARG A 71 9.60 -1.93 3.47
CA ARG A 71 10.88 -1.22 3.49
C ARG A 71 11.84 -2.02 4.38
N MET A 72 13.00 -2.34 3.83
CA MET A 72 14.03 -3.16 4.44
C MET A 72 14.89 -2.37 5.44
N ARG A 73 14.23 -1.85 6.48
CA ARG A 73 14.89 -1.30 7.66
C ARG A 73 15.53 -2.42 8.49
N ASP A 74 16.50 -2.05 9.31
CA ASP A 74 17.18 -3.01 10.16
C ASP A 74 16.27 -3.52 11.28
N SER A 75 15.91 -4.80 11.20
CA SER A 75 15.20 -5.57 12.23
C SER A 75 15.53 -7.04 12.02
N ALA A 76 15.50 -7.83 13.09
CA ALA A 76 15.84 -9.25 13.00
C ALA A 76 14.91 -9.98 12.03
N PHE A 77 13.60 -9.69 12.10
CA PHE A 77 12.62 -10.28 11.21
C PHE A 77 12.93 -9.99 9.73
N LYS A 78 13.24 -8.74 9.37
CA LYS A 78 13.49 -8.36 7.96
C LYS A 78 14.82 -8.91 7.44
N ARG A 79 15.87 -8.99 8.28
CA ARG A 79 17.14 -9.64 7.91
C ARG A 79 16.92 -11.12 7.60
N VAL A 80 16.21 -11.84 8.46
CA VAL A 80 15.88 -13.25 8.24
C VAL A 80 15.00 -13.41 7.00
N LEU A 81 13.93 -12.62 6.86
CA LEU A 81 13.03 -12.69 5.70
C LEU A 81 13.77 -12.43 4.38
N ARG A 82 14.72 -11.49 4.36
CA ARG A 82 15.56 -11.20 3.18
C ARG A 82 16.36 -12.41 2.75
N GLU A 83 16.95 -13.14 3.68
CA GLU A 83 17.83 -14.29 3.40
C GLU A 83 17.06 -15.62 3.28
N LEU A 84 15.77 -15.64 3.66
CA LEU A 84 14.93 -16.83 3.67
C LEU A 84 14.95 -17.58 2.33
N PRO A 85 15.35 -18.87 2.27
CA PRO A 85 15.36 -19.63 1.04
C PRO A 85 13.95 -19.76 0.43
N LEU A 86 13.86 -19.83 -0.91
CA LEU A 86 12.60 -20.16 -1.57
C LEU A 86 12.15 -21.58 -1.19
N GLY A 87 10.84 -21.79 -1.10
CA GLY A 87 10.22 -23.01 -0.59
C GLY A 87 10.12 -23.07 0.94
N THR A 88 10.73 -22.13 1.67
CA THR A 88 10.64 -22.11 3.13
C THR A 88 9.21 -21.81 3.57
N GLU A 89 8.73 -22.62 4.50
CA GLU A 89 7.43 -22.48 5.11
C GLU A 89 7.45 -21.43 6.22
N ILE A 90 6.46 -20.55 6.21
CA ILE A 90 6.16 -19.62 7.29
C ILE A 90 4.68 -19.74 7.65
N LYS A 91 4.31 -19.19 8.80
CA LYS A 91 2.93 -19.20 9.25
C LYS A 91 2.28 -17.85 8.95
N MET A 92 1.04 -17.88 8.51
CA MET A 92 0.19 -16.70 8.34
C MET A 92 -1.03 -16.84 9.22
N ASP A 93 -1.42 -15.75 9.87
CA ASP A 93 -2.73 -15.60 10.51
C ASP A 93 -3.46 -14.36 9.99
N GLY A 94 -4.61 -14.56 9.37
CA GLY A 94 -5.41 -13.48 8.79
C GLY A 94 -6.52 -13.99 7.88
N ALA A 95 -7.16 -13.16 7.06
CA ALA A 95 -6.93 -11.71 6.93
C ALA A 95 -7.71 -10.87 7.96
N TYR A 96 -7.19 -9.68 8.29
CA TYR A 96 -7.70 -8.75 9.28
C TYR A 96 -7.82 -7.32 8.72
N GLY A 97 -8.55 -6.46 9.42
CA GLY A 97 -8.64 -5.03 9.10
C GLY A 97 -9.87 -4.64 8.26
N ASP A 98 -10.18 -3.34 8.32
CA ASP A 98 -11.33 -2.70 7.67
C ASP A 98 -10.92 -1.54 6.75
N PHE A 99 -9.61 -1.29 6.59
CA PHE A 99 -9.09 -0.33 5.61
C PHE A 99 -9.32 -0.89 4.20
N THR A 100 -10.52 -0.64 3.68
CA THR A 100 -11.03 -1.19 2.42
C THR A 100 -11.73 -0.09 1.63
N LEU A 101 -11.77 -0.25 0.31
CA LEU A 101 -12.49 0.68 -0.56
C LEU A 101 -13.98 0.68 -0.18
N HIS A 102 -14.58 1.87 -0.04
CA HIS A 102 -16.00 2.02 0.24
C HIS A 102 -16.85 1.39 -0.86
N LYS A 103 -18.06 0.94 -0.52
CA LYS A 103 -18.94 0.21 -1.47
C LYS A 103 -19.69 1.11 -2.45
N THR A 104 -19.90 2.37 -2.11
CA THR A 104 -20.69 3.31 -2.90
C THR A 104 -19.90 3.82 -4.10
N GLU A 105 -19.96 3.12 -5.24
CA GLU A 105 -19.11 3.40 -6.40
C GLU A 105 -19.26 4.80 -7.01
N SER A 106 -20.41 5.45 -6.80
CA SER A 106 -20.63 6.84 -7.23
C SER A 106 -19.81 7.86 -6.44
N THR A 107 -19.29 7.47 -5.27
CA THR A 107 -18.43 8.29 -4.43
C THR A 107 -16.97 8.13 -4.91
N PRO A 108 -16.22 9.22 -5.16
CA PRO A 108 -14.81 9.11 -5.55
C PRO A 108 -13.94 8.66 -4.38
N ALA A 109 -12.82 8.02 -4.69
CA ALA A 109 -11.78 7.70 -3.73
C ALA A 109 -10.50 8.50 -4.04
N VAL A 110 -9.95 9.15 -3.02
CA VAL A 110 -8.67 9.84 -3.11
C VAL A 110 -7.70 9.22 -2.12
N PHE A 111 -6.70 8.53 -2.63
CA PHE A 111 -5.62 7.95 -1.84
C PHE A 111 -4.46 8.97 -1.76
N MET A 112 -4.06 9.35 -0.55
CA MET A 112 -2.91 10.21 -0.30
C MET A 112 -1.90 9.41 0.53
N ILE A 113 -0.88 8.88 -0.15
CA ILE A 113 -0.13 7.72 0.34
C ILE A 113 1.37 7.97 0.35
N GLY A 114 2.04 7.56 1.41
CA GLY A 114 3.49 7.67 1.60
C GLY A 114 4.21 6.32 1.52
N GLY A 115 5.14 6.19 0.57
CA GLY A 115 6.02 5.03 0.43
C GLY A 115 5.27 3.70 0.50
N ILE A 116 5.73 2.80 1.37
CA ILE A 116 5.16 1.45 1.47
C ILE A 116 3.73 1.39 2.03
N GLY A 117 3.14 2.51 2.48
CA GLY A 117 1.72 2.58 2.83
C GLY A 117 0.78 2.32 1.63
N VAL A 118 1.33 2.19 0.43
CA VAL A 118 0.61 1.89 -0.80
C VAL A 118 0.21 0.42 -0.95
N THR A 119 0.74 -0.49 -0.13
CA THR A 119 0.45 -1.92 -0.22
C THR A 119 -1.04 -2.27 -0.19
N PRO A 120 -1.86 -1.84 0.81
CA PRO A 120 -3.30 -2.12 0.77
C PRO A 120 -4.01 -1.40 -0.37
N VAL A 121 -3.50 -0.24 -0.79
CA VAL A 121 -4.10 0.58 -1.86
C VAL A 121 -3.91 -0.07 -3.23
N ARG A 122 -2.76 -0.70 -3.46
CA ARG A 122 -2.51 -1.49 -4.67
C ARG A 122 -3.54 -2.61 -4.78
N SER A 123 -3.76 -3.36 -3.71
CA SER A 123 -4.79 -4.41 -3.61
C SER A 123 -6.18 -3.85 -3.96
N MET A 124 -6.58 -2.72 -3.35
CA MET A 124 -7.88 -2.08 -3.63
C MET A 124 -8.05 -1.66 -5.09
N ILE A 125 -7.04 -1.03 -5.69
CA ILE A 125 -7.10 -0.53 -7.08
C ILE A 125 -7.11 -1.68 -8.08
N ALA A 126 -6.29 -2.71 -7.84
CA ALA A 126 -6.27 -3.91 -8.66
C ALA A 126 -7.63 -4.64 -8.62
N GLN A 127 -8.23 -4.80 -7.45
CA GLN A 127 -9.57 -5.39 -7.31
C GLN A 127 -10.65 -4.53 -8.00
N ALA A 128 -10.66 -3.22 -7.76
CA ALA A 128 -11.62 -2.31 -8.36
C ALA A 128 -11.54 -2.28 -9.90
N THR A 129 -10.32 -2.43 -10.44
CA THR A 129 -10.05 -2.55 -11.88
C THR A 129 -10.54 -3.89 -12.43
N HIS A 130 -10.27 -5.01 -11.75
CA HIS A 130 -10.74 -6.33 -12.13
C HIS A 130 -12.27 -6.43 -12.17
N ASP A 131 -12.92 -5.92 -11.12
CA ASP A 131 -14.38 -5.91 -10.98
C ASP A 131 -15.05 -4.87 -11.89
N LYS A 132 -14.26 -4.01 -12.55
CA LYS A 132 -14.72 -2.89 -13.40
C LYS A 132 -15.70 -1.98 -12.68
N THR A 133 -15.44 -1.72 -11.39
CA THR A 133 -16.27 -0.83 -10.59
C THR A 133 -16.29 0.59 -11.18
N THR A 134 -17.35 1.33 -10.87
CA THR A 134 -17.53 2.68 -11.42
C THR A 134 -16.85 3.79 -10.61
N HIS A 135 -16.10 3.44 -9.56
CA HIS A 135 -15.33 4.37 -8.74
C HIS A 135 -14.42 5.27 -9.59
N GLN A 136 -14.42 6.56 -9.28
CA GLN A 136 -13.36 7.47 -9.72
C GLN A 136 -12.26 7.45 -8.66
N ILE A 137 -11.06 6.99 -9.05
CA ILE A 137 -9.97 6.77 -8.11
C ILE A 137 -8.79 7.67 -8.49
N THR A 138 -8.28 8.43 -7.53
CA THR A 138 -7.02 9.18 -7.65
C THR A 138 -6.05 8.71 -6.59
N LEU A 139 -4.83 8.34 -6.99
CA LEU A 139 -3.73 8.03 -6.08
C LEU A 139 -2.65 9.10 -6.18
N LEU A 140 -2.47 9.87 -5.10
CA LEU A 140 -1.31 10.73 -4.86
C LEU A 140 -0.28 9.93 -4.05
N HIS A 141 0.71 9.36 -4.73
CA HIS A 141 1.72 8.47 -4.14
C HIS A 141 3.05 9.21 -3.98
N SER A 142 3.45 9.46 -2.74
CA SER A 142 4.62 10.27 -2.40
C SER A 142 5.75 9.46 -1.79
N SER A 143 6.97 9.80 -2.18
CA SER A 143 8.22 9.39 -1.54
C SER A 143 9.17 10.58 -1.44
N SER A 144 10.34 10.42 -0.82
CA SER A 144 11.37 11.48 -0.82
C SER A 144 11.97 11.67 -2.22
N THR A 145 12.29 10.55 -2.87
CA THR A 145 12.87 10.48 -4.22
C THR A 145 12.13 9.48 -5.09
N PRO A 146 12.07 9.67 -6.43
CA PRO A 146 11.30 8.78 -7.32
C PRO A 146 11.67 7.30 -7.24
N ASP A 147 12.94 6.97 -6.99
CA ASP A 147 13.45 5.59 -6.86
C ASP A 147 12.95 4.88 -5.59
N GLU A 148 12.36 5.60 -4.63
CA GLU A 148 11.72 5.04 -3.44
C GLU A 148 10.23 4.68 -3.67
N LEU A 149 9.64 4.97 -4.83
CA LEU A 149 8.23 4.64 -5.12
C LEU A 149 8.09 3.17 -5.52
N PRO A 150 7.48 2.29 -4.71
CA PRO A 150 7.20 0.93 -5.13
C PRO A 150 6.03 0.87 -6.13
N PHE A 151 6.01 -0.18 -6.95
CA PHE A 151 4.88 -0.53 -7.84
C PHE A 151 4.53 0.52 -8.92
N VAL A 152 5.47 1.40 -9.32
CA VAL A 152 5.23 2.42 -10.35
C VAL A 152 4.70 1.80 -11.65
N ASP A 153 5.39 0.80 -12.20
CA ASP A 153 5.01 0.14 -13.45
C ASP A 153 3.63 -0.53 -13.36
N ASP A 154 3.29 -1.09 -12.20
CA ASP A 154 2.01 -1.74 -11.93
C ASP A 154 0.87 -0.71 -11.89
N PHE A 155 1.06 0.43 -11.22
CA PHE A 155 0.08 1.52 -11.27
C PHE A 155 -0.06 2.12 -12.68
N GLU A 156 1.04 2.29 -13.41
CA GLU A 156 0.98 2.74 -14.81
C GLU A 156 0.19 1.77 -15.68
N GLN A 157 0.34 0.46 -15.48
CA GLN A 157 -0.46 -0.54 -16.17
C GLN A 157 -1.95 -0.46 -15.77
N LEU A 158 -2.25 -0.35 -14.48
CA LEU A 158 -3.62 -0.17 -13.99
C LEU A 158 -4.29 1.09 -14.56
N THR A 159 -3.56 2.18 -14.83
CA THR A 159 -4.15 3.36 -15.50
C THR A 159 -4.58 3.09 -16.94
N LYS A 160 -3.91 2.16 -17.64
CA LYS A 160 -4.28 1.77 -19.01
C LYS A 160 -5.55 0.91 -18.98
N ASP A 161 -5.62 0.00 -18.00
CA ASP A 161 -6.71 -0.96 -17.87
C ASP A 161 -7.99 -0.35 -17.25
N ASN A 162 -7.84 0.71 -16.46
CA ASN A 162 -8.94 1.41 -15.80
C ASN A 162 -8.91 2.92 -16.06
N GLN A 163 -9.75 3.38 -16.99
CA GLN A 163 -9.87 4.80 -17.35
C GLN A 163 -10.41 5.70 -16.22
N LYS A 164 -10.93 5.11 -15.14
CA LYS A 164 -11.37 5.84 -13.94
C LYS A 164 -10.31 5.93 -12.85
N PHE A 165 -9.17 5.28 -13.05
CA PHE A 165 -8.03 5.35 -12.16
C PHE A 165 -6.99 6.36 -12.69
N ARG A 166 -6.60 7.29 -11.82
CA ARG A 166 -5.53 8.25 -12.05
C ARG A 166 -4.40 8.03 -11.05
N TYR A 167 -3.22 7.73 -11.56
CA TYR A 167 -2.00 7.66 -10.77
C TYR A 167 -1.22 8.99 -10.85
N VAL A 168 -0.77 9.48 -9.70
CA VAL A 168 0.08 10.68 -9.57
C VAL A 168 1.24 10.35 -8.65
N ALA A 169 2.42 10.19 -9.23
CA ALA A 169 3.67 10.04 -8.49
C ALA A 169 4.20 11.40 -8.01
N VAL A 170 4.64 11.48 -6.76
CA VAL A 170 5.09 12.71 -6.09
C VAL A 170 6.47 12.51 -5.46
N ALA A 171 7.44 13.33 -5.85
CA ALA A 171 8.77 13.38 -5.24
C ALA A 171 8.87 14.58 -4.30
N SER A 172 8.86 14.30 -2.99
CA SER A 172 8.68 15.34 -1.97
C SER A 172 9.94 16.10 -1.55
N ASP A 173 11.13 15.56 -1.85
CA ASP A 173 12.41 16.16 -1.49
C ASP A 173 13.27 16.45 -2.74
N SER A 174 13.71 15.41 -3.44
CA SER A 174 14.53 15.57 -4.64
C SER A 174 14.11 14.63 -5.76
N ALA A 175 14.28 15.08 -7.01
CA ALA A 175 14.04 14.27 -8.20
C ALA A 175 14.93 14.74 -9.35
N PRO A 176 15.33 13.83 -10.26
CA PRO A 176 16.07 14.17 -11.49
C PRO A 176 15.37 15.26 -12.30
N ASP A 177 16.11 16.03 -13.11
CA ASP A 177 15.56 17.15 -13.89
C ASP A 177 14.47 16.70 -14.89
N ASP A 178 14.59 15.47 -15.41
CA ASP A 178 13.63 14.86 -16.35
C ASP A 178 12.42 14.21 -15.68
N TRP A 179 12.32 14.26 -14.33
CA TRP A 179 11.15 13.76 -13.60
C TRP A 179 9.88 14.51 -14.01
N ARG A 180 8.90 13.74 -14.47
CA ARG A 180 7.61 14.23 -15.00
C ARG A 180 6.46 14.20 -14.00
N GLY A 181 6.66 13.55 -12.86
CA GLY A 181 5.68 13.55 -11.77
C GLY A 181 5.69 14.88 -11.00
N GLU A 182 4.85 14.92 -9.97
CA GLU A 182 4.78 16.08 -9.08
C GLU A 182 6.04 16.21 -8.22
N ARG A 183 6.33 17.45 -7.82
CA ARG A 183 7.46 17.80 -6.96
C ARG A 183 6.98 18.52 -5.70
N GLY A 184 7.68 18.30 -4.60
CA GLY A 184 7.36 18.88 -3.31
C GLY A 184 6.32 18.06 -2.54
N ARG A 185 6.01 18.51 -1.32
CA ARG A 185 5.02 17.85 -0.47
C ARG A 185 3.62 18.06 -1.04
N ILE A 186 2.76 17.06 -0.86
CA ILE A 186 1.34 17.18 -1.22
C ILE A 186 0.73 18.32 -0.38
N ASP A 187 0.25 19.34 -1.08
CA ASP A 187 -0.34 20.56 -0.52
C ASP A 187 -1.76 20.79 -1.07
N ALA A 188 -2.39 21.90 -0.68
CA ALA A 188 -3.76 22.21 -1.07
C ALA A 188 -3.91 22.43 -2.59
N GLU A 189 -2.90 23.00 -3.24
CA GLU A 189 -2.94 23.27 -4.68
C GLU A 189 -2.80 21.98 -5.47
N MET A 190 -1.93 21.07 -5.05
CA MET A 190 -1.80 19.74 -5.65
C MET A 190 -3.10 18.94 -5.48
N VAL A 191 -3.73 18.96 -4.31
CA VAL A 191 -5.03 18.29 -4.12
C VAL A 191 -6.09 18.87 -5.05
N LYS A 192 -6.22 20.21 -5.14
CA LYS A 192 -7.18 20.87 -6.06
C LYS A 192 -6.91 20.55 -7.54
N LYS A 193 -5.64 20.40 -7.92
CA LYS A 193 -5.26 20.06 -9.30
C LYS A 193 -5.84 18.71 -9.75
N TYR A 194 -5.92 17.75 -8.83
CA TYR A 194 -6.33 16.38 -9.15
C TYR A 194 -7.72 15.99 -8.63
N VAL A 195 -8.29 16.78 -7.72
CA VAL A 195 -9.59 16.54 -7.08
C VAL A 195 -10.45 17.79 -7.29
N SER A 196 -11.34 17.73 -8.28
CA SER A 196 -12.17 18.86 -8.70
C SER A 196 -13.29 19.21 -7.72
N ASP A 197 -13.92 18.20 -7.13
CA ASP A 197 -14.90 18.33 -6.06
C ASP A 197 -14.32 17.66 -4.81
N ARG A 198 -13.93 18.47 -3.83
CA ARG A 198 -13.23 18.01 -2.62
C ARG A 198 -14.16 17.49 -1.53
N ASP A 199 -15.45 17.79 -1.61
CA ASP A 199 -16.40 17.46 -0.53
C ASP A 199 -17.06 16.09 -0.78
N ARG A 200 -17.07 15.64 -2.04
CA ARG A 200 -17.59 14.33 -2.46
C ARG A 200 -16.73 13.11 -2.10
N PRO A 201 -15.39 13.13 -2.23
CA PRO A 201 -14.58 11.93 -2.11
C PRO A 201 -14.47 11.42 -0.68
N ILE A 202 -14.21 10.11 -0.56
CA ILE A 202 -13.57 9.55 0.64
C ILE A 202 -12.06 9.60 0.44
N TYR A 203 -11.37 10.19 1.40
CA TYR A 203 -9.93 10.31 1.45
C TYR A 203 -9.33 9.17 2.27
N TYR A 204 -8.29 8.53 1.74
CA TYR A 204 -7.57 7.44 2.37
C TYR A 204 -6.13 7.85 2.59
N LEU A 205 -5.68 7.82 3.84
CA LEU A 205 -4.35 8.23 4.26
C LEU A 205 -3.59 7.00 4.78
N SER A 206 -2.39 6.77 4.26
CA SER A 206 -1.50 5.70 4.73
C SER A 206 -0.05 6.04 4.43
N GLY A 207 0.87 5.68 5.31
CA GLY A 207 2.29 6.00 5.20
C GLY A 207 2.90 6.45 6.54
N PRO A 208 4.08 7.12 6.52
CA PRO A 208 4.75 7.54 7.75
C PRO A 208 3.83 8.38 8.66
N PRO A 209 3.84 8.18 9.99
CA PRO A 209 2.91 8.86 10.91
C PRO A 209 2.90 10.39 10.79
N SER A 210 4.08 11.00 10.59
CA SER A 210 4.21 12.45 10.39
C SER A 210 3.51 12.93 9.12
N MET A 211 3.55 12.14 8.05
CA MET A 211 2.90 12.43 6.77
C MET A 211 1.38 12.26 6.87
N VAL A 212 0.89 11.16 7.47
CA VAL A 212 -0.55 10.94 7.70
C VAL A 212 -1.14 12.08 8.52
N LYS A 213 -0.45 12.49 9.60
CA LYS A 213 -0.85 13.65 10.41
C LYS A 213 -0.90 14.94 9.59
N ALA A 214 0.13 15.22 8.78
CA ALA A 214 0.18 16.43 7.95
C ALA A 214 -0.93 16.45 6.89
N MET A 215 -1.21 15.32 6.24
CA MET A 215 -2.29 15.19 5.25
C MET A 215 -3.67 15.35 5.86
N ARG A 216 -3.90 14.76 7.04
CA ARG A 216 -5.15 14.98 7.78
C ARG A 216 -5.34 16.47 8.12
N GLN A 217 -4.29 17.12 8.64
CA GLN A 217 -4.32 18.56 8.93
C GLN A 217 -4.57 19.40 7.67
N LEU A 218 -3.97 19.04 6.54
CA LEU A 218 -4.21 19.66 5.25
C LEU A 218 -5.69 19.55 4.85
N LEU A 219 -6.27 18.35 4.89
CA LEU A 219 -7.68 18.12 4.52
C LEU A 219 -8.64 18.88 5.44
N VAL A 220 -8.40 18.88 6.75
CA VAL A 220 -9.19 19.67 7.72
C VAL A 220 -9.04 21.17 7.45
N GLY A 221 -7.83 21.65 7.15
CA GLY A 221 -7.59 23.05 6.74
C GLY A 221 -8.30 23.41 5.43
N MET A 222 -8.48 22.43 4.54
CA MET A 222 -9.29 22.55 3.33
C MET A 222 -10.80 22.42 3.57
N LYS A 223 -11.23 22.23 4.83
CA LYS A 223 -12.62 22.05 5.27
C LYS A 223 -13.29 20.76 4.78
N VAL A 224 -12.51 19.73 4.47
CA VAL A 224 -13.06 18.39 4.19
C VAL A 224 -13.70 17.83 5.47
N ASN A 225 -14.87 17.21 5.35
CA ASN A 225 -15.52 16.54 6.48
C ASN A 225 -14.63 15.38 6.98
N GLU A 226 -14.34 15.35 8.28
CA GLU A 226 -13.53 14.29 8.89
C GLU A 226 -14.16 12.91 8.75
N ASP A 227 -15.49 12.80 8.65
CA ASP A 227 -16.19 11.53 8.38
C ASP A 227 -15.80 10.93 7.01
N ASN A 228 -15.32 11.77 6.09
CA ASN A 228 -14.83 11.35 4.78
C ASN A 228 -13.33 11.02 4.80
N ILE A 229 -12.65 11.04 5.95
CA ILE A 229 -11.23 10.74 6.07
C ILE A 229 -11.04 9.39 6.77
N ARG A 230 -10.39 8.46 6.07
CA ARG A 230 -9.97 7.16 6.58
C ARG A 230 -8.47 7.13 6.64
N SER A 231 -7.91 6.68 7.75
CA SER A 231 -6.46 6.58 7.91
C SER A 231 -6.08 5.25 8.53
N GLU A 232 -4.98 4.68 8.05
CA GLU A 232 -4.36 3.51 8.63
C GLU A 232 -2.94 3.86 9.07
N GLU A 233 -2.64 3.64 10.34
CA GLU A 233 -1.31 3.84 10.92
C GLU A 233 -0.71 2.45 11.21
N PHE A 234 0.04 1.91 10.24
CA PHE A 234 0.88 0.74 10.52
C PHE A 234 2.14 1.16 11.27
N SER A 235 2.57 0.37 12.25
CA SER A 235 3.84 0.57 12.96
C SER A 235 5.04 -0.06 12.24
N GLY A 236 4.84 -0.78 11.13
CA GLY A 236 5.89 -1.50 10.39
C GLY A 236 6.70 -0.68 9.37
N TYR A 237 6.45 0.64 9.27
CA TYR A 237 7.05 1.57 8.31
C TYR A 237 8.54 1.76 8.49
#